data_AF-A0A0L8JBW0-F1
#
_entry.id   AF-A0A0L8JBW0-F1
#
_cell.length_a   1.000
_cell.length_b   1.000
_cell.length_c   1.000
_cell.angle_alpha   90.00
_cell.angle_beta   90.00
_cell.angle_gamma   90.00
#
_symmetry.space_group_name_H-M   'P 1'
#
loop_
_entity.id
_entity.type
_entity.pdbx_description
1 polymer ?
#
loop_
_entity_poly.entity_id
_entity_poly.type
_entity_poly.pdbx_seq_one_letter_code
_entity_poly.pdbx_strand_id
1 'polypeptide(L)'
;MLRKNVSWRDVPAERTGCSGVTAWRRLRDWTEASLWPRLHEVLLAELRKAGLLDMDDCAIDGSHVRALKGGLTPDLRRSTARGRATSTT
;
A
#
# COMPACT_ATOMS: atom_id res chain seq x y z
N MET A 1 12.81 -6.27 3.18
CA MET A 1 11.47 -6.81 2.85
C MET A 1 10.41 -6.21 3.77
N LEU A 2 9.62 -5.25 3.30
CA LEU A 2 8.40 -4.79 3.97
C LEU A 2 7.37 -5.93 3.94
N ARG A 3 7.03 -6.51 5.10
CA ARG A 3 6.27 -7.77 5.17
C ARG A 3 4.76 -7.61 5.40
N LYS A 4 4.22 -6.40 5.56
CA LYS A 4 2.78 -6.23 5.76
C LYS A 4 2.27 -4.91 5.20
N ASN A 5 1.19 -5.00 4.43
CA ASN A 5 0.18 -3.95 4.41
C ASN A 5 -0.34 -3.79 5.85
N VAL A 6 0.07 -2.71 6.51
CA VAL A 6 -0.39 -2.36 7.87
C VAL A 6 -1.80 -1.83 7.77
N SER A 7 -2.74 -2.42 8.53
CA SER A 7 -4.06 -1.82 8.64
C SER A 7 -3.93 -0.45 9.30
N TRP A 8 -4.77 0.52 8.92
CA TRP A 8 -4.85 1.79 9.64
C TRP A 8 -5.15 1.64 11.14
N ARG A 9 -5.71 0.51 11.57
CA ARG A 9 -5.87 0.21 13.01
C ARG A 9 -4.57 -0.18 13.71
N ASP A 10 -3.60 -0.70 12.97
CA ASP A 10 -2.32 -1.17 13.50
C ASP A 10 -1.25 -0.07 13.49
N VAL A 11 -1.58 1.13 13.00
CA VAL A 11 -0.67 2.29 13.01
C VAL A 11 -0.52 2.80 14.44
N PRO A 12 0.72 2.86 15.00
CA PRO A 12 0.96 3.27 16.38
C PRO A 12 0.57 4.74 16.62
N ALA A 13 -0.36 4.97 17.54
CA ALA A 13 -0.87 6.30 17.85
C ALA A 13 0.21 7.22 18.43
N GLU A 14 1.20 6.65 19.12
CA GLU A 14 2.33 7.40 19.70
C GLU A 14 3.20 8.05 18.63
N ARG A 15 3.26 7.46 17.42
CA ARG A 15 4.04 8.00 16.30
C ARG A 15 3.25 9.00 15.48
N THR A 16 1.93 8.82 15.36
CA THR A 16 1.04 9.67 14.56
C THR A 16 0.37 10.79 15.35
N GLY A 17 0.46 10.77 16.69
CA GLY A 17 -0.23 11.71 17.58
C GLY A 17 -1.76 11.55 17.62
N CYS A 18 -2.30 10.53 16.95
CA CYS A 18 -3.72 10.19 16.92
C CYS A 18 -3.92 8.74 16.46
N SER A 19 -5.12 8.18 16.62
CA SER A 19 -5.41 6.84 16.09
C SER A 19 -5.20 6.78 14.57
N GLY A 20 -4.71 5.66 14.05
CA GLY A 20 -4.51 5.55 12.60
C GLY A 20 -5.82 5.64 11.79
N VAL A 21 -6.97 5.31 12.38
CA VAL A 21 -8.29 5.57 11.76
C VAL A 21 -8.56 7.06 11.62
N THR A 22 -8.21 7.87 12.63
CA THR A 22 -8.29 9.34 12.55
C THR A 22 -7.34 9.90 11.50
N ALA A 23 -6.10 9.40 11.46
CA ALA A 23 -5.12 9.79 10.46
C ALA A 23 -5.61 9.50 9.02
N TRP A 24 -6.16 8.31 8.78
CA TRP A 24 -6.74 7.93 7.49
C TRP A 24 -7.88 8.84 7.06
N ARG A 25 -8.81 9.17 7.96
CA ARG A 25 -9.92 10.08 7.64
C ARG A 25 -9.41 11.44 7.20
N ARG A 26 -8.45 12.01 7.94
CA ARG A 26 -7.85 13.30 7.57
C ARG A 26 -7.13 13.24 6.22
N LEU A 27 -6.37 12.17 5.98
CA LEU A 27 -5.70 11.95 4.69
C LEU A 27 -6.71 11.86 3.55
N ARG A 28 -7.81 11.14 3.74
CA ARG A 28 -8.90 11.04 2.76
C ARG A 28 -9.53 12.41 2.50
N ASP A 29 -9.89 13.16 3.55
CA ASP A 29 -10.52 14.47 3.40
C ASP A 29 -9.57 15.47 2.69
N TRP A 30 -8.26 15.41 2.95
CA TRP A 30 -7.25 16.19 2.22
C TRP A 30 -7.09 15.74 0.77
N THR A 31 -7.25 14.44 0.50
CA THR A 31 -7.20 13.90 -0.87
C THR A 31 -8.42 14.33 -1.67
N GLU A 32 -9.62 14.29 -1.07
CA GLU A 32 -10.86 14.79 -1.66
C GLU A 32 -10.78 16.29 -1.97
N ALA A 33 -10.14 17.07 -1.08
CA ALA A 33 -9.82 18.47 -1.31
C ALA A 33 -8.65 18.70 -2.30
N SER A 34 -8.09 17.65 -2.90
CA SER A 34 -6.91 17.69 -3.79
C SER A 34 -5.64 18.29 -3.17
N LEU A 35 -5.60 18.46 -1.85
CA LEU A 35 -4.46 19.00 -1.12
C LEU A 35 -3.33 17.98 -1.05
N TRP A 36 -3.66 16.74 -0.70
CA TRP A 36 -2.66 15.70 -0.52
C TRP A 36 -1.89 15.38 -1.81
N PRO A 37 -2.52 15.15 -2.98
CA PRO A 37 -1.78 14.90 -4.23
C PRO A 37 -0.81 16.02 -4.59
N ARG A 38 -1.25 17.28 -4.48
CA ARG A 38 -0.43 18.46 -4.78
C ARG A 38 0.77 18.58 -3.84
N LEU A 39 0.52 18.43 -2.53
CA LEU A 39 1.59 18.48 -1.53
C LEU A 39 2.61 17.35 -1.75
N HIS A 40 2.11 16.15 -2.04
CA HIS A 40 2.94 14.97 -2.28
C HIS A 40 3.85 15.14 -3.50
N GLU A 41 3.33 15.68 -4.61
CA GLU A 41 4.13 15.97 -5.80
C GLU A 41 5.25 16.98 -5.52
N VAL A 42 4.93 18.08 -4.81
CA VAL A 42 5.93 19.10 -4.44
C VAL A 42 7.00 18.49 -3.54
N LEU A 43 6.61 17.73 -2.52
CA LEU A 43 7.55 17.07 -1.61
C LEU A 43 8.49 16.12 -2.37
N LEU A 44 7.95 15.29 -3.27
CA LEU A 44 8.77 14.38 -4.08
C LEU A 44 9.71 15.13 -5.00
N ALA A 45 9.28 16.24 -5.60
CA ALA A 45 10.14 17.08 -6.43
C ALA A 45 11.31 17.65 -5.63
N GLU A 46 11.06 18.16 -4.42
CA GLU A 46 12.10 18.71 -3.54
C GLU A 46 13.06 17.63 -3.04
N LEU A 47 12.56 16.46 -2.63
CA LEU A 47 13.40 15.33 -2.23
C LEU A 47 14.30 14.83 -3.38
N ARG A 48 13.76 14.81 -4.61
CA ARG A 48 14.54 14.46 -5.81
C ARG A 48 15.63 15.49 -6.07
N LYS A 49 15.32 16.79 -6.00
CA LYS A 49 16.31 17.87 -6.17
C LYS A 49 17.41 17.79 -5.12
N ALA A 50 17.06 17.44 -3.88
CA ALA A 50 18.00 17.31 -2.78
C ALA A 50 18.83 16.01 -2.81
N GLY A 51 18.56 15.08 -3.74
CA GLY A 51 19.22 13.78 -3.79
C GLY A 51 18.90 12.87 -2.60
N LEU A 52 17.79 13.12 -1.91
CA LEU A 52 17.36 12.37 -0.71
C LEU A 52 16.36 11.25 -1.03
N LEU A 53 16.02 11.09 -2.31
CA LEU A 53 15.13 10.04 -2.79
C LEU A 53 15.97 8.94 -3.45
N ASP A 54 16.10 7.81 -2.75
CA ASP A 54 16.68 6.59 -3.31
C ASP A 54 15.70 6.00 -4.34
N MET A 55 16.22 5.72 -5.55
CA MET A 55 15.47 5.21 -6.69
C MET A 55 15.92 3.81 -7.10
N ASP A 56 16.87 3.20 -6.38
CA ASP A 56 17.40 1.87 -6.70
C ASP A 56 16.39 0.76 -6.38
N ASP A 57 15.50 1.02 -5.42
CA ASP A 57 14.44 0.12 -5.00
C ASP A 57 13.06 0.53 -5.55
N CYS A 58 12.34 -0.43 -6.12
CA CYS A 58 10.95 -0.25 -6.54
C CYS A 58 10.03 -1.24 -5.79
N ALA A 59 8.95 -0.73 -5.20
CA ALA A 59 7.89 -1.54 -4.61
C ALA A 59 6.69 -1.62 -5.55
N ILE A 60 6.29 -2.84 -5.90
CA ILE A 60 5.04 -3.10 -6.63
C ILE A 60 3.98 -3.55 -5.61
N ASP A 61 2.93 -2.75 -5.45
CA ASP A 61 1.76 -3.14 -4.66
C ASP A 61 0.59 -3.55 -5.58
N GLY A 62 -0.21 -4.49 -5.11
CA GLY A 62 -1.33 -5.06 -5.85
C GLY A 62 -2.55 -5.23 -4.95
N SER A 63 -3.68 -4.71 -5.38
CA SER A 63 -4.97 -4.93 -4.71
C SER A 63 -5.67 -6.15 -5.29
N HIS A 64 -6.06 -7.11 -4.44
CA HIS A 64 -6.89 -8.24 -4.86
C HIS A 64 -8.35 -7.99 -4.50
N VAL A 65 -9.19 -7.72 -5.51
CA VAL A 65 -10.64 -7.60 -5.32
C VAL A 65 -11.28 -8.95 -5.66
N ARG A 66 -12.17 -9.44 -4.79
CA ARG A 66 -12.93 -10.67 -5.08
C ARG A 66 -13.87 -10.41 -6.26
N ALA A 67 -13.87 -11.32 -7.24
CA ALA A 67 -14.91 -11.35 -8.26
C ALA A 67 -16.27 -11.62 -7.62
N LEU A 68 -17.17 -10.63 -7.65
CA LEU A 68 -18.50 -10.73 -7.03
C LEU A 68 -19.52 -11.47 -7.92
N LYS A 69 -19.24 -11.62 -9.21
CA LYS A 69 -20.12 -12.29 -10.18
C LYS A 69 -19.37 -13.46 -10.83
N GLY A 70 -19.57 -14.66 -10.29
CA GLY A 70 -19.12 -15.92 -10.91
C GLY A 70 -20.17 -16.46 -11.89
N GLY A 71 -19.73 -17.21 -12.91
CA GLY A 71 -20.64 -18.05 -13.69
C GLY A 71 -21.23 -19.17 -12.83
N LEU A 72 -22.37 -19.74 -13.26
CA LEU A 72 -23.11 -20.79 -12.55
C LEU A 72 -22.34 -22.12 -12.38
N THR A 73 -21.13 -22.22 -12.94
CA THR A 73 -20.31 -23.43 -12.94
C THR A 73 -18.95 -23.12 -12.29
N PRO A 74 -18.67 -23.61 -11.07
CA PRO A 74 -17.33 -23.60 -10.54
C PRO A 74 -16.47 -24.59 -11.33
N ASP A 75 -15.45 -24.11 -12.05
CA ASP A 75 -14.34 -24.98 -12.45
C ASP A 75 -13.63 -25.46 -11.17
N LEU A 76 -13.22 -26.74 -11.15
CA LEU A 76 -12.37 -27.30 -10.13
C LEU A 76 -11.08 -26.46 -10.06
N ARG A 77 -10.98 -25.65 -9.01
CA ARG A 77 -9.77 -24.87 -8.71
C ARG A 77 -8.57 -25.82 -8.70
N ARG A 78 -7.74 -25.75 -9.75
CA ARG A 78 -6.46 -26.48 -9.77
C ARG A 78 -5.63 -25.95 -8.61
N SER A 79 -5.49 -26.77 -7.57
CA SER A 79 -4.66 -26.46 -6.41
C SER A 79 -3.23 -26.26 -6.91
N THR A 80 -2.74 -25.02 -6.87
CA THR A 80 -1.31 -24.80 -6.95
C THR A 80 -0.72 -25.29 -5.65
N ALA A 81 -0.17 -26.51 -5.68
CA ALA A 81 0.58 -27.05 -4.55
C ALA A 81 1.62 -26.03 -4.10
N ARG A 82 1.81 -25.93 -2.79
CA ARG A 82 2.77 -25.01 -2.16
C ARG A 82 4.20 -25.40 -2.58
N GLY A 83 4.68 -24.80 -3.67
CA GLY A 83 6.08 -24.89 -4.08
C GLY A 83 6.94 -24.08 -3.10
N ARG A 84 7.94 -24.73 -2.51
CA ARG A 84 8.95 -24.05 -1.68
C ARG A 84 9.77 -23.14 -2.59
N ALA A 85 9.69 -21.83 -2.40
CA ALA A 85 10.56 -20.89 -3.11
C ALA A 85 12.01 -21.10 -2.66
N THR A 86 12.92 -21.19 -3.63
CA THR A 86 14.36 -21.34 -3.42
C THR A 86 14.93 -20.05 -2.83
N SER A 87 15.68 -20.15 -1.73
CA SER A 87 16.41 -19.02 -1.17
C SER A 87 17.74 -18.84 -1.91
N THR A 88 17.95 -17.68 -2.51
CA THR A 88 19.27 -17.24 -2.97
C THR A 88 19.98 -16.58 -1.78
N THR A 89 21.20 -17.05 -1.48
CA THR A 89 22.11 -16.52 -0.44
C THR A 89 22.85 -15.29 -0.95
#